data_AF-A0A841E1K1-F1
#
_entry.id   AF-A0A841E1K1-F1
#
_cell.length_a   1.000
_cell.length_b   1.000
_cell.length_c   1.000
_cell.angle_alpha   90.00
_cell.angle_beta   90.00
_cell.angle_gamma   90.00
#
_symmetry.space_group_name_H-M   'P 1'
#
loop_
_entity.id
_entity.type
_entity.pdbx_description
1 polymer ?
#
loop_
_entity_poly.entity_id
_entity_poly.type
_entity_poly.pdbx_seq_one_letter_code
_entity_poly.pdbx_strand_id
1 'polypeptide(L)'
;MIAIPDAQLGPGGHDPHGYLNHRFGATWHITCEPTPGGWYWTATRRWPAPADATAHGVCDRHAGWIRPAELWTWLEEQETAWQHWHDTQHPN
;
A
#
# COMPACT_ATOMS: atom_id res chain seq x y z
N MET A 1 -7.68 -15.91 -5.11
CA MET A 1 -7.24 -15.73 -3.71
C MET A 1 -5.74 -15.83 -3.68
N ILE A 2 -5.03 -14.69 -3.71
CA ILE A 2 -3.60 -14.67 -3.37
C ILE A 2 -3.58 -14.59 -1.85
N ALA A 3 -3.20 -15.68 -1.20
CA ALA A 3 -3.00 -15.66 0.24
C ALA A 3 -1.87 -14.68 0.55
N ILE A 4 -2.09 -13.72 1.43
CA ILE A 4 -0.99 -13.02 2.10
C ILE A 4 -0.29 -14.11 2.89
N PRO A 5 0.93 -14.58 2.52
CA PRO A 5 1.63 -15.47 3.40
C PRO A 5 1.83 -14.71 4.71
N ASP A 6 1.47 -15.33 5.82
CA ASP A 6 1.79 -14.87 7.16
C ASP A 6 3.28 -14.52 7.16
N ALA A 7 3.59 -13.24 6.99
CA ALA A 7 4.95 -12.77 6.89
C ALA A 7 5.52 -13.01 8.27
N GLN A 8 6.32 -14.08 8.41
CA GLN A 8 6.99 -14.41 9.65
C GLN A 8 7.93 -13.25 9.99
N LEU A 9 7.42 -12.31 10.78
CA LEU A 9 8.15 -11.17 11.32
C LEU A 9 9.08 -11.71 12.41
N GLY A 10 10.25 -12.17 12.00
CA GLY A 10 11.29 -12.68 12.90
C GLY A 10 12.03 -11.55 13.64
N PRO A 11 12.53 -11.80 14.85
CA PRO A 11 13.39 -10.86 15.58
C PRO A 11 14.80 -10.86 14.94
N GLY A 12 15.02 -10.00 13.93
CA GLY A 12 16.30 -9.98 13.22
C GLY A 12 16.43 -9.05 12.00
N GLY A 13 15.44 -8.21 11.69
CA GLY A 13 15.64 -7.10 10.75
C GLY A 13 16.02 -7.51 9.32
N HIS A 14 15.41 -8.55 8.77
CA HIS A 14 15.25 -8.61 7.33
C HIS A 14 13.94 -7.93 7.00
N ASP A 15 14.02 -6.88 6.20
CA ASP A 15 12.90 -6.22 5.57
C ASP A 15 11.92 -7.29 5.02
N PRO A 16 10.70 -7.45 5.57
CA PRO A 16 9.71 -8.32 4.93
C PRO A 16 9.23 -7.78 3.57
N HIS A 17 9.67 -6.60 3.13
CA HIS A 17 9.14 -5.84 1.99
C HIS A 17 9.56 -6.38 0.63
N GLY A 18 10.14 -7.58 0.55
CA GLY A 18 10.23 -8.30 -0.71
C GLY A 18 8.86 -8.38 -1.39
N TYR A 19 7.78 -8.68 -0.67
CA TYR A 19 6.48 -8.96 -1.30
C TYR A 19 5.66 -7.71 -1.63
N LEU A 20 5.47 -6.82 -0.65
CA LEU A 20 4.72 -5.57 -0.84
C LEU A 20 5.41 -4.65 -1.84
N ASN A 21 6.73 -4.52 -1.77
CA ASN A 21 7.49 -3.69 -2.70
C ASN A 21 7.63 -4.36 -4.08
N HIS A 22 7.63 -5.69 -4.17
CA HIS A 22 7.57 -6.37 -5.48
C HIS A 22 6.20 -6.17 -6.16
N ARG A 23 5.10 -6.25 -5.40
CA ARG A 23 3.75 -6.10 -5.96
C ARG A 23 3.39 -4.64 -6.24
N PHE A 24 3.61 -3.76 -5.26
CA PHE A 24 3.13 -2.38 -5.27
C PHE A 24 4.25 -1.36 -5.39
N GLY A 25 5.52 -1.75 -5.29
CA GLY A 25 6.66 -0.84 -5.22
C GLY A 25 6.92 -0.07 -6.51
N ALA A 26 6.30 -0.47 -7.63
CA ALA A 26 6.27 0.33 -8.84
C ALA A 26 5.50 1.65 -8.61
N THR A 27 4.39 1.62 -7.86
CA THR A 27 3.49 2.78 -7.64
C THR A 27 3.69 3.41 -6.27
N TRP A 28 4.11 2.63 -5.29
CA TRP A 28 4.18 3.02 -3.90
C TRP A 28 5.61 2.98 -3.37
N HIS A 29 5.93 3.93 -2.52
CA HIS A 29 7.07 3.92 -1.61
C HIS A 29 6.54 3.46 -0.25
N ILE A 30 6.96 2.27 0.17
CA ILE A 30 6.48 1.62 1.40
C ILE A 30 7.63 1.55 2.40
N THR A 31 7.45 2.16 3.57
CA THR A 31 8.41 2.13 4.68
C THR A 31 7.82 1.43 5.89
N CYS A 32 8.69 0.84 6.69
CA CYS A 32 8.36 0.21 7.97
C CYS A 32 9.43 0.59 8.97
N GLU A 33 9.01 1.19 10.08
CA GLU A 33 9.90 1.66 11.13
C GLU A 33 9.61 0.92 12.44
N PRO A 34 10.64 0.40 13.13
CA PRO A 34 10.45 -0.21 14.44
C PRO A 34 10.08 0.86 15.47
N THR A 35 9.12 0.55 16.33
CA THR A 35 8.64 1.38 17.43
C THR A 35 8.60 0.58 18.73
N PRO A 36 8.56 1.23 19.91
CA PRO A 36 8.49 0.53 21.19
C PRO A 36 7.28 -0.41 21.35
N GLY A 37 6.23 -0.25 20.54
CA GLY A 37 5.02 -1.07 20.56
C GLY A 37 4.86 -2.04 19.38
N GLY A 38 5.86 -2.15 18.50
CA GLY A 38 5.78 -2.98 17.30
C GLY A 38 6.36 -2.27 16.07
N TRP A 39 5.82 -2.57 14.90
CA TRP A 39 6.27 -1.98 13.64
C TRP A 39 5.24 -0.98 13.14
N TYR A 40 5.68 0.15 12.57
CA TYR A 40 4.80 1.15 12.03
C TYR A 40 5.03 1.31 10.53
N TRP A 41 3.97 1.13 9.76
CA TRP A 41 4.02 1.10 8.31
C TRP A 41 3.49 2.39 7.70
N THR A 42 4.11 2.81 6.58
CA THR A 42 3.69 3.96 5.79
C THR A 42 3.75 3.62 4.31
N ALA A 43 2.76 4.05 3.54
CA ALA A 43 2.73 3.97 2.10
C ALA A 43 2.49 5.36 1.51
N THR A 44 3.35 5.72 0.56
CA THR A 44 3.30 7.01 -0.15
C THR A 44 3.36 6.72 -1.64
N ARG A 45 2.45 7.26 -2.46
CA ARG A 45 2.55 7.13 -3.91
C ARG A 45 3.81 7.82 -4.39
N ARG A 46 4.49 7.18 -5.35
CA ARG A 46 5.65 7.76 -6.02
C ARG A 46 5.28 8.94 -6.91
N TRP A 47 4.08 8.90 -7.48
CA TRP A 47 3.52 9.96 -8.28
C TRP A 47 2.19 10.39 -7.69
N PRO A 48 1.99 11.71 -7.50
CA PRO A 48 0.73 12.22 -6.97
C PRO A 48 -0.41 11.80 -7.89
N ALA A 49 -1.52 11.40 -7.29
CA ALA A 49 -2.75 11.13 -7.97
C ALA A 49 -3.30 12.43 -8.59
N PRO A 50 -3.99 12.34 -9.73
CA PRO A 50 -4.75 13.45 -10.28
C PRO A 50 -5.76 13.97 -9.25
N ALA A 51 -6.00 15.28 -9.23
CA ALA A 51 -6.88 15.90 -8.23
C ALA A 51 -8.31 15.33 -8.27
N ASP A 52 -8.78 14.95 -9.45
CA ASP A 52 -10.06 14.31 -9.69
C ASP A 52 -10.12 12.85 -9.22
N ALA A 53 -8.99 12.13 -9.18
CA ALA A 53 -8.93 10.77 -8.65
C ALA A 53 -9.23 10.70 -7.14
N THR A 54 -8.97 11.79 -6.40
CA THR A 54 -9.32 11.90 -4.97
C THR A 54 -10.82 11.74 -4.73
N ALA A 55 -11.66 12.17 -5.67
CA ALA A 55 -13.13 12.00 -5.58
C ALA A 55 -13.55 10.52 -5.65
N HIS A 56 -12.68 9.64 -6.15
CA HIS A 56 -12.87 8.19 -6.21
C HIS A 56 -12.22 7.45 -5.04
N GLY A 57 -11.68 8.16 -4.04
CA GLY A 57 -11.03 7.56 -2.87
C GLY A 57 -9.56 7.23 -3.05
N VAL A 58 -8.92 7.74 -4.12
CA VAL A 58 -7.47 7.62 -4.31
C VAL A 58 -6.75 8.60 -3.38
N CYS A 59 -5.77 8.09 -2.65
CA CYS A 59 -4.96 8.82 -1.69
C CYS A 59 -3.48 8.76 -2.05
N ASP A 60 -2.75 9.86 -1.83
CA ASP A 60 -1.30 9.90 -2.09
C ASP A 60 -0.47 9.31 -0.96
N ARG A 61 -0.99 9.30 0.26
CA ARG A 61 -0.25 8.83 1.42
C ARG A 61 -1.21 8.34 2.48
N HIS A 62 -0.87 7.21 3.07
CA HIS A 62 -1.44 6.80 4.34
C HIS A 62 -0.37 6.14 5.21
N ALA A 63 -0.54 6.26 6.51
CA ALA A 63 0.37 5.78 7.54
C ALA A 63 -0.45 5.48 8.78
N GLY A 64 -0.01 4.55 9.62
CA GLY A 64 -0.81 4.18 10.80
C GLY A 64 -0.81 2.72 11.13
N TRP A 65 -0.37 1.86 10.21
CA TRP A 65 -0.61 0.44 10.38
C TRP A 65 0.46 -0.18 11.25
N ILE A 66 -0.01 -1.06 12.13
CA ILE A 66 0.85 -1.88 12.97
C ILE A 66 1.09 -3.23 12.29
N ARG A 67 0.14 -3.68 11.45
CA ARG A 67 0.19 -4.96 10.75
C ARG A 67 0.31 -4.77 9.23
N PRO A 68 1.14 -5.58 8.55
CA PRO A 68 1.29 -5.51 7.09
C PRO A 68 0.01 -5.91 6.33
N ALA A 69 -0.86 -6.73 6.93
CA ALA A 69 -2.14 -7.11 6.33
C ALA A 69 -3.08 -5.91 6.15
N GLU A 70 -3.12 -4.99 7.10
CA GLU A 70 -3.95 -3.79 7.01
C GLU A 70 -3.45 -2.84 5.91
N LEU A 71 -2.13 -2.70 5.81
CA LEU A 71 -1.48 -1.98 4.71
C LEU A 71 -1.82 -2.62 3.35
N TRP A 72 -1.78 -3.96 3.26
CA TRP A 72 -2.10 -4.67 2.02
C TRP A 72 -3.54 -4.41 1.57
N THR A 73 -4.51 -4.61 2.47
CA THR A 73 -5.92 -4.38 2.15
C THR A 73 -6.12 -2.96 1.65
N TRP A 74 -5.52 -1.97 2.31
CA TRP A 74 -5.59 -0.59 1.87
C TRP A 74 -4.96 -0.38 0.48
N LEU A 75 -3.82 -1.01 0.17
CA LEU A 75 -3.19 -0.91 -1.16
C LEU A 75 -4.07 -1.53 -2.27
N GLU A 76 -4.78 -2.64 -2.00
CA GLU A 76 -5.74 -3.22 -2.95
C GLU A 76 -6.95 -2.30 -3.17
N GLU A 77 -7.44 -1.66 -2.10
CA GLU A 77 -8.50 -0.65 -2.21
C GLU A 77 -8.04 0.53 -3.05
N GLN A 78 -6.79 0.96 -2.89
CA GLN A 78 -6.20 2.02 -3.70
C GLN A 78 -6.03 1.63 -5.17
N GLU A 79 -5.61 0.39 -5.49
CA GLU A 79 -5.59 -0.11 -6.87
C GLU A 79 -7.00 -0.15 -7.47
N THR A 80 -7.99 -0.58 -6.70
CA THR A 80 -9.40 -0.63 -7.15
C THR A 80 -9.95 0.77 -7.42
N ALA A 81 -9.73 1.71 -6.50
CA ALA A 81 -10.11 3.11 -6.66
C ALA A 81 -9.43 3.74 -7.89
N TRP A 82 -8.15 3.43 -8.09
CA TRP A 82 -7.39 3.89 -9.25
C TRP A 82 -7.95 3.33 -10.56
N GLN A 83 -8.26 2.03 -10.60
CA GLN A 83 -8.86 1.40 -11.78
C GLN A 83 -10.23 1.99 -12.08
N HIS A 84 -11.06 2.21 -11.06
CA HIS A 84 -12.38 2.80 -11.24
C HIS A 84 -12.28 4.23 -11.80
N TRP A 85 -11.37 5.05 -11.27
CA TRP A 85 -11.07 6.36 -11.84
C TRP A 85 -10.62 6.25 -13.29
N HIS A 86 -9.68 5.35 -13.60
CA HIS A 86 -9.17 5.15 -14.95
C HIS A 86 -10.27 4.76 -15.96
N ASP A 87 -11.17 3.85 -15.59
CA ASP A 87 -12.34 3.47 -16.40
C ASP A 87 -13.29 4.65 -16.65
N THR A 88 -13.46 5.55 -15.68
CA THR A 88 -14.29 6.76 -15.89
C THR A 88 -13.65 7.78 -16.84
N GLN A 89 -12.31 7.84 -16.91
CA GLN A 89 -11.59 8.72 -17.83
C GLN A 89 -11.52 8.14 -19.25
N HIS A 90 -11.57 6.82 -19.39
CA HIS A 90 -11.49 6.12 -20.67
C HIS A 90 -12.68 5.17 -20.87
N PRO A 91 -13.91 5.70 -21.04
CA PRO A 91 -15.06 4.87 -21.37
C PRO A 91 -14.84 4.23 -22.73
N ASN A 92 -14.85 2.90 -22.77
CA ASN A 92 -14.72 2.09 -23.97
C ASN A 92 -15.95 2.25 -24.89
#